data_AF-A0A843FKW0-F1
#
_entry.id   AF-A0A843FKW0-F1
#
_cell.length_a   1.000
_cell.length_b   1.000
_cell.length_c   1.000
_cell.angle_alpha   90.00
_cell.angle_beta   90.00
_cell.angle_gamma   90.00
#
_symmetry.space_group_name_H-M   'P 1'
#
loop_
_entity.id
_entity.type
_entity.pdbx_description
1 polymer ?
#
loop_
_entity_poly.entity_id
_entity_poly.type
_entity_poly.pdbx_seq_one_letter_code
_entity_poly.pdbx_strand_id
1 'polypeptide(L)'
;MLEQYMPFIGLIIFGNIENLILASQGVVEGVDPKTLGLLSIFAVIFWLFVGTVATDFAMQYSSIITFIGGLAIFILGVKAIWDAKKNIQAKKGGA
;
A
#
# COMPACT_ATOMS: atom_id res chain seq x y z
N MET A 1 -19.91 -0.41 -20.34
CA MET A 1 -20.48 -0.49 -18.98
C MET A 1 -19.46 -0.98 -17.95
N LEU A 2 -18.75 -2.10 -18.17
CA LEU A 2 -17.76 -2.62 -17.19
C LEU A 2 -16.46 -1.79 -17.11
N GLU A 3 -16.01 -1.22 -18.24
CA GLU A 3 -14.77 -0.42 -18.32
C GLU A 3 -14.78 0.84 -17.44
N GLN A 4 -15.95 1.41 -17.14
CA GLN A 4 -16.09 2.57 -16.26
C GLN A 4 -15.85 2.20 -14.78
N TYR A 5 -16.10 0.94 -14.40
CA TYR A 5 -15.91 0.43 -13.05
C TYR A 5 -14.55 -0.26 -12.87
N MET A 6 -13.78 -0.49 -13.93
CA MET A 6 -12.43 -1.08 -13.84
C MET A 6 -11.47 -0.31 -12.90
N PRO A 7 -11.44 1.04 -12.90
CA PRO A 7 -10.65 1.79 -11.93
C PRO A 7 -11.13 1.55 -10.49
N PHE A 8 -12.44 1.43 -10.28
CA PHE A 8 -13.06 1.16 -8.98
C PHE A 8 -12.78 -0.27 -8.49
N ILE A 9 -12.87 -1.26 -9.39
CA ILE A 9 -12.51 -2.65 -9.10
C ILE A 9 -11.02 -2.74 -8.78
N GLY A 10 -10.16 -2.03 -9.52
CA GLY A 10 -8.74 -1.90 -9.21
C GLY A 10 -8.52 -1.29 -7.84
N LEU A 11 -9.18 -0.19 -7.51
CA LEU A 11 -9.09 0.46 -6.20
C LEU A 11 -9.55 -0.45 -5.07
N ILE A 12 -10.64 -1.21 -5.26
CA ILE A 12 -11.15 -2.17 -4.28
C ILE A 12 -10.16 -3.33 -4.10
N ILE A 13 -9.61 -3.88 -5.17
CA ILE A 13 -8.66 -4.99 -5.08
C ILE A 13 -7.33 -4.52 -4.48
N PHE A 14 -6.72 -3.45 -5.02
CA PHE A 14 -5.43 -2.94 -4.55
C PHE A 14 -5.52 -2.31 -3.15
N GLY A 15 -6.58 -1.55 -2.86
CA GLY A 15 -6.80 -0.97 -1.53
C GLY A 15 -7.03 -2.03 -0.46
N ASN A 16 -7.71 -3.14 -0.79
CA ASN A 16 -7.85 -4.27 0.13
C ASN A 16 -6.53 -5.03 0.35
N ILE A 17 -5.69 -5.17 -0.68
CA ILE A 17 -4.36 -5.78 -0.54
C ILE A 17 -3.47 -4.92 0.35
N GLU A 18 -3.48 -3.60 0.19
CA GLU A 18 -2.67 -2.68 1.01
C GLU A 18 -3.10 -2.70 2.49
N ASN A 19 -4.40 -2.73 2.76
CA ASN A 19 -4.94 -2.90 4.11
C ASN A 19 -4.56 -4.24 4.75
N LEU A 20 -4.52 -5.33 3.97
CA LEU A 20 -4.08 -6.66 4.45
C LEU A 20 -2.57 -6.69 4.76
N ILE A 21 -1.75 -6.02 3.96
CA ILE A 21 -0.30 -5.89 4.20
C ILE A 21 -0.05 -5.09 5.49
N LEU A 22 -0.72 -3.95 5.67
CA LEU A 22 -0.60 -3.13 6.88
C LEU A 22 -1.08 -3.88 8.12
N ALA A 23 -2.18 -4.64 8.02
CA ALA A 23 -2.65 -5.49 9.11
C ALA A 23 -1.62 -6.58 9.47
N SER A 24 -1.02 -7.23 8.47
CA SER A 24 0.03 -8.25 8.67
C SER A 24 1.28 -7.67 9.33
N GLN A 25 1.73 -6.48 8.88
CA GLN A 25 2.88 -5.79 9.48
C GLN A 25 2.60 -5.33 10.91
N GLY A 26 1.41 -4.79 11.19
CA GLY A 26 1.02 -4.38 12.54
C GLY A 26 0.96 -5.54 13.55
N VAL A 27 0.58 -6.74 13.09
CA VAL A 27 0.65 -7.96 13.91
C VAL A 27 2.10 -8.40 14.14
N VAL A 28 2.97 -8.31 13.13
CA VAL A 28 4.41 -8.63 13.26
C VAL A 28 5.14 -7.68 14.20
N GLU A 29 4.73 -6.41 14.26
CA GLU A 29 5.26 -5.40 15.20
C GLU A 29 4.68 -5.49 16.62
N GLY A 30 3.74 -6.41 16.87
CA GLY A 30 3.17 -6.66 18.20
C GLY A 30 2.17 -5.59 18.67
N VAL A 31 1.59 -4.83 17.74
CA VAL A 31 0.57 -3.83 18.06
C VAL A 31 -0.71 -4.52 18.56
N ASP A 32 -1.32 -3.96 19.60
CA ASP A 32 -2.55 -4.51 20.17
C ASP A 32 -3.66 -4.61 19.09
N PRO A 33 -4.27 -5.79 18.88
CA PRO A 33 -5.24 -6.01 17.81
C PRO A 33 -6.46 -5.09 17.84
N LYS A 34 -6.89 -4.63 19.03
CA LYS A 34 -8.03 -3.70 19.14
C LYS A 34 -7.65 -2.32 18.63
N THR A 35 -6.44 -1.87 18.97
CA THR A 35 -5.90 -0.59 18.52
C THR A 35 -5.65 -0.62 17.01
N LEU A 36 -5.08 -1.72 16.50
CA LEU A 36 -4.86 -1.91 15.06
C LEU A 36 -6.17 -1.93 14.28
N GLY A 37 -7.20 -2.61 14.79
CA GLY A 37 -8.53 -2.64 14.19
C GLY A 37 -9.19 -1.26 14.13
N LEU A 38 -9.07 -0.47 15.19
CA LEU A 38 -9.63 0.89 15.23
C LEU A 38 -8.93 1.81 14.22
N LEU A 39 -7.59 1.78 14.19
CA LEU A 39 -6.79 2.54 13.22
C LEU A 39 -7.09 2.15 11.77
N SER A 40 -7.27 0.85 11.51
CA SER A 40 -7.69 0.33 10.19
C SER A 40 -9.02 0.93 9.74
N ILE A 41 -10.02 0.98 10.62
CA ILE A 41 -11.33 1.57 10.30
C ILE A 41 -11.19 3.06 9.94
N PHE A 42 -10.43 3.82 10.73
CA PHE A 42 -10.17 5.24 10.43
C PHE A 42 -9.42 5.42 9.12
N ALA A 43 -8.43 4.58 8.83
CA ALA A 43 -7.69 4.60 7.57
C ALA A 43 -8.60 4.30 6.37
N VAL A 44 -9.51 3.32 6.48
CA VAL A 44 -10.48 3.00 5.43
C VAL A 44 -11.45 4.15 5.17
N ILE A 45 -11.99 4.78 6.23
CA ILE A 45 -12.91 5.92 6.10
C ILE A 45 -12.20 7.12 5.46
N PHE A 46 -10.98 7.41 5.90
CA PHE A 46 -10.16 8.47 5.32
C PHE A 46 -9.85 8.18 3.84
N TRP A 47 -9.47 6.95 3.52
CA TRP A 47 -9.20 6.53 2.15
C TRP A 47 -10.44 6.63 1.26
N LEU A 48 -11.61 6.27 1.78
CA LEU A 48 -12.87 6.40 1.05
C LEU A 48 -13.17 7.87 0.73
N PHE A 49 -12.95 8.77 1.67
CA PHE A 49 -13.15 10.20 1.47
C PHE A 49 -12.17 10.77 0.43
N VAL A 50 -10.89 10.42 0.54
CA VAL A 50 -9.87 10.84 -0.44
C VAL A 50 -10.18 10.27 -1.83
N GLY A 51 -10.51 8.98 -1.92
CA GLY A 51 -10.83 8.31 -3.17
C GLY A 51 -12.15 8.76 -3.82
N THR A 52 -13.05 9.38 -3.08
CA THR A 52 -14.31 9.93 -3.64
C THR A 52 -14.18 11.39 -4.03
N VAL A 53 -13.57 12.22 -3.19
CA VAL A 53 -13.49 13.67 -3.41
C VAL A 53 -12.24 14.06 -4.20
N ALA A 54 -11.10 13.46 -3.90
CA ALA A 54 -9.83 13.87 -4.52
C ALA A 54 -9.65 13.26 -5.92
N THR A 55 -10.32 12.15 -6.24
CA THR A 55 -10.19 11.48 -7.55
C THR A 55 -10.58 12.41 -8.69
N ASP A 56 -11.66 13.17 -8.57
CA ASP A 56 -12.08 14.12 -9.61
C ASP A 56 -11.04 15.22 -9.84
N PHE A 57 -10.39 15.71 -8.78
CA PHE A 57 -9.30 16.68 -8.86
C PHE A 57 -7.96 16.07 -9.31
N ALA A 58 -7.76 14.78 -9.09
CA ALA A 58 -6.52 14.06 -9.39
C ALA A 58 -6.50 13.49 -10.83
N MET A 59 -7.66 13.32 -11.47
CA MET A 59 -7.76 12.80 -12.85
C MET A 59 -6.92 13.62 -13.85
N GLN A 60 -6.87 14.94 -13.71
CA GLN A 60 -6.03 15.82 -14.55
C GLN A 60 -4.51 15.57 -14.41
N TYR A 61 -4.07 14.90 -13.34
CA TYR A 61 -2.68 14.53 -13.10
C TYR A 61 -2.43 13.03 -13.30
N SER A 62 -3.39 12.29 -13.85
CA SER A 62 -3.35 10.82 -13.97
C SER A 62 -2.04 10.28 -14.56
N SER A 63 -1.51 10.91 -15.62
CA SER A 63 -0.23 10.50 -16.21
C SER A 63 0.97 10.66 -15.28
N ILE A 64 1.03 11.76 -14.52
CA ILE A 64 2.10 12.04 -13.56
C ILE A 64 1.98 11.11 -12.35
N ILE A 65 0.76 10.90 -11.85
CA ILE A 65 0.48 9.98 -10.73
C ILE A 65 0.87 8.55 -11.10
N THR A 66 0.52 8.10 -12.32
CA THR A 66 0.86 6.76 -12.81
C THR A 66 2.37 6.57 -12.89
N PHE A 67 3.09 7.57 -13.40
CA PHE A 67 4.54 7.53 -13.48
C PHE A 67 5.21 7.53 -12.09
N ILE A 68 4.82 8.45 -11.20
CA ILE A 68 5.39 8.56 -9.85
C ILE A 68 5.04 7.33 -9.02
N GLY A 69 3.79 6.86 -9.07
CA GLY A 69 3.33 5.66 -8.38
C GLY A 69 4.09 4.41 -8.84
N GLY A 70 4.23 4.23 -10.16
CA GLY A 70 5.03 3.14 -10.72
C GLY A 70 6.51 3.21 -10.32
N LEU A 71 7.09 4.41 -10.34
CA LEU A 71 8.47 4.64 -9.92
C LEU A 71 8.68 4.34 -8.43
N ALA A 72 7.74 4.74 -7.57
CA ALA A 72 7.79 4.46 -6.14
C ALA A 72 7.76 2.95 -5.87
N ILE A 73 6.84 2.21 -6.50
CA ILE A 73 6.76 0.75 -6.39
C ILE A 73 8.06 0.10 -6.85
N PHE A 74 8.63 0.57 -7.96
CA PHE A 74 9.89 0.07 -8.48
C PHE A 74 11.05 0.27 -7.48
N ILE A 75 11.21 1.48 -6.92
CA ILE A 75 12.25 1.79 -5.94
C ILE A 75 12.07 0.96 -4.66
N LEU A 76 10.83 0.83 -4.17
CA LEU A 76 10.52 0.00 -3.00
C LEU A 76 10.84 -1.48 -3.24
N GLY A 77 10.55 -2.01 -4.43
CA GLY A 77 10.92 -3.37 -4.82
C GLY A 77 12.44 -3.59 -4.82
N VAL A 78 13.21 -2.64 -5.38
CA VAL A 78 14.68 -2.70 -5.35
C VAL A 78 15.20 -2.63 -3.91
N LYS A 79 14.65 -1.74 -3.09
CA LYS A 79 15.00 -1.62 -1.67
C LYS A 79 14.75 -2.93 -0.91
N ALA A 80 13.60 -3.57 -1.13
CA ALA A 80 13.25 -4.84 -0.49
C ALA A 80 14.25 -5.96 -0.86
N ILE A 81 14.69 -6.04 -2.11
CA ILE A 81 15.72 -7.00 -2.54
C ILE A 81 17.06 -6.71 -1.85
N TRP A 82 17.44 -5.43 -1.74
CA TRP A 82 18.70 -5.06 -1.10
C TRP A 82 18.69 -5.36 0.40
N ASP A 83 17.61 -5.01 1.10
CA ASP A 83 17.43 -5.32 2.53
C ASP A 83 17.42 -6.84 2.77
N ALA A 84 16.76 -7.61 1.89
CA ALA A 84 16.79 -9.07 1.94
C ALA A 84 18.22 -9.61 1.78
N LYS A 85 19.00 -9.11 0.81
CA LYS A 85 20.40 -9.50 0.61
C LYS A 85 21.27 -9.17 1.83
N LYS A 86 21.12 -7.96 2.39
CA LYS A 86 21.85 -7.53 3.60
C LYS A 86 21.54 -8.44 4.79
N ASN A 87 20.26 -8.76 5.01
CA ASN A 87 19.83 -9.66 6.08
C ASN A 87 20.37 -11.09 5.91
N ILE A 88 20.44 -11.61 4.67
CA ILE A 88 21.05 -12.92 4.39
C ILE A 88 22.55 -12.92 4.69
N GLN A 89 23.27 -11.85 4.36
CA GLN A 89 24.71 -11.74 4.63
C GLN A 89 25.02 -11.60 6.12
N ALA A 90 24.21 -10.83 6.86
CA ALA A 90 24.33 -10.71 8.31
C ALA A 90 24.16 -12.05 9.03
N LYS A 91 23.25 -12.92 8.57
CA LYS A 91 23.09 -14.29 9.11
C LYS A 91 24.26 -15.23 8.78
N LYS A 92 25.03 -14.97 7.71
CA LYS A 92 26.18 -15.81 7.31
C LYS A 92 27.51 -15.42 7.97
N GLY A 93 27.64 -14.18 8.48
CA GLY A 93 28.87 -13.69 9.12
C GLY A 93 28.90 -13.81 10.65
N GLY A 94 27.84 -14.35 11.26
CA GLY A 94 27.70 -14.52 12.71
C GLY A 94 27.71 -15.98 13.17
N ALA A 95 28.41 -16.86 12.44
CA ALA A 95 28.68 -18.26 12.81
C ALA A 95 30.18 -18.50 12.88
#